data_AF-A0A800ER86-F1
#
_entry.id   AF-A0A800ER86-F1
#
_cell.length_a   1.000
_cell.length_b   1.000
_cell.length_c   1.000
_cell.angle_alpha   90.00
_cell.angle_beta   90.00
_cell.angle_gamma   90.00
#
_symmetry.space_group_name_H-M   'P 1'
#
loop_
_entity.id
_entity.type
_entity.pdbx_description
1 polymer ?
#
loop_
_entity_poly.entity_id
_entity_poly.type
_entity_poly.pdbx_seq_one_letter_code
_entity_poly.pdbx_strand_id
1 'polypeptide(L)'
;MVDRGDHVEEGVEHSLEKLPNAEGDTITFDEVLLFRDDNGVRVGTPLVEGVSVQGTVLEQARTRKILVFKFKRRKNYKRLQGHRQQITKVRIDKIKAA
;
A
#
# COMPACT_ATOMS: atom_id res chain seq x y z
N MET A 1 -2.85 7.78 4.32
CA MET A 1 -1.64 7.81 3.45
C MET A 1 -1.54 6.53 2.60
N VAL A 2 -2.49 6.36 1.67
CA VAL A 2 -2.33 5.47 0.51
C VAL A 2 -1.76 6.36 -0.61
N ASP A 3 -0.47 6.67 -0.49
CA ASP A 3 0.19 7.76 -1.25
C ASP A 3 0.32 7.49 -2.76
N ARG A 4 -0.06 6.28 -3.21
CA ARG A 4 0.07 5.84 -4.61
C ARG A 4 -1.23 5.88 -5.41
N GLY A 5 -2.38 6.16 -4.80
CA GLY A 5 -3.66 6.10 -5.51
C GLY A 5 -3.91 4.70 -6.08
N ASP A 6 -3.77 3.68 -5.23
CA ASP A 6 -3.90 2.28 -5.64
C ASP A 6 -5.37 1.95 -6.00
N HIS A 7 -5.56 1.24 -7.11
CA HIS A 7 -6.84 0.62 -7.44
C HIS A 7 -7.03 -0.63 -6.59
N VAL A 8 -8.18 -0.73 -5.92
CA VAL A 8 -8.49 -1.82 -4.99
C VAL A 8 -9.78 -2.52 -5.38
N GLU A 9 -9.79 -3.83 -5.21
CA GLU A 9 -10.94 -4.70 -5.45
C GLU A 9 -11.13 -5.61 -4.22
N GLU A 10 -12.37 -6.03 -3.97
CA GLU A 10 -12.67 -6.94 -2.85
C GLU A 10 -12.00 -8.30 -3.04
N GLY A 11 -11.45 -8.84 -1.95
CA GLY A 11 -10.76 -10.14 -1.93
C GLY A 11 -9.32 -10.10 -2.44
N VAL A 12 -8.84 -8.96 -2.96
CA VAL A 12 -7.47 -8.83 -3.48
C VAL A 12 -6.49 -8.47 -2.36
N GLU A 13 -5.28 -9.01 -2.47
CA GLU A 13 -4.16 -8.70 -1.58
C GLU A 13 -3.29 -7.59 -2.16
N HIS A 14 -2.98 -6.60 -1.34
CA HIS A 14 -2.14 -5.47 -1.68
C HIS A 14 -0.95 -5.37 -0.74
N SER A 15 0.21 -5.01 -1.30
CA SER A 15 1.43 -4.73 -0.53
C SER A 15 1.60 -3.24 -0.40
N LEU A 16 1.40 -2.72 0.81
CA LEU A 16 1.48 -1.30 1.13
C LEU A 16 2.80 -0.98 1.82
N GLU A 17 3.08 0.33 1.96
CA GLU A 17 4.12 0.79 2.88
C GLU A 17 3.80 0.35 4.31
N LYS A 18 4.83 0.36 5.17
CA LYS A 18 4.70 -0.12 6.54
C LYS A 18 3.60 0.63 7.31
N LEU A 19 2.64 -0.12 7.81
CA LEU A 19 1.60 0.33 8.72
C LEU A 19 1.94 -0.06 10.18
N PRO A 20 1.49 0.72 11.18
CA PRO A 20 1.77 0.45 12.59
C PRO A 20 0.94 -0.70 13.20
N ASN A 21 -0.03 -1.23 12.46
CA ASN A 21 -0.95 -2.29 12.89
C ASN A 21 -0.28 -3.67 12.98
N ALA A 22 -0.78 -4.54 13.86
CA ALA A 22 -0.33 -5.92 13.99
C ALA A 22 -0.97 -6.83 12.92
N GLU A 23 -0.43 -8.04 12.77
CA GLU A 23 -1.02 -9.07 11.92
C GLU A 23 -2.38 -9.51 12.49
N GLY A 24 -3.39 -9.59 11.63
CA GLY A 24 -4.78 -9.87 12.02
C GLY A 24 -5.61 -8.64 12.38
N ASP A 25 -5.00 -7.45 12.51
CA ASP A 25 -5.76 -6.23 12.77
C ASP A 25 -6.58 -5.82 11.55
N THR A 26 -7.78 -5.28 11.80
CA THR A 26 -8.59 -4.63 10.79
C THR A 26 -8.13 -3.19 10.59
N ILE A 27 -8.00 -2.76 9.34
CA ILE A 27 -7.72 -1.39 8.94
C ILE A 27 -8.88 -0.85 8.11
N THR A 28 -9.27 0.40 8.38
CA THR A 28 -10.25 1.12 7.57
C THR A 28 -9.56 2.29 6.88
N PHE A 29 -9.78 2.43 5.58
CA PHE A 29 -9.33 3.55 4.77
C PHE A 29 -10.54 4.40 4.39
N ASP A 30 -10.62 5.60 4.97
CA ASP A 30 -11.70 6.56 4.73
C ASP A 30 -11.36 7.54 3.59
N GLU A 31 -10.09 7.63 3.21
CA GLU A 31 -9.61 8.51 2.14
C GLU A 31 -9.78 7.85 0.76
N VAL A 32 -10.97 7.92 0.19
CA VAL A 32 -11.26 7.40 -1.16
C VAL A 32 -11.38 8.53 -2.17
N LEU A 33 -10.58 8.47 -3.24
CA LEU A 33 -10.54 9.51 -4.29
C LEU A 33 -11.54 9.27 -5.41
N LEU A 34 -11.79 8.00 -5.74
CA LEU A 34 -12.67 7.59 -6.82
C LEU A 34 -13.34 6.27 -6.42
N PHE A 35 -14.64 6.18 -6.67
CA PHE A 35 -15.41 4.97 -6.46
C PHE A 35 -16.22 4.64 -7.71
N ARG A 36 -16.21 3.38 -8.13
CA ARG A 36 -16.97 2.90 -9.29
C ARG A 36 -17.77 1.69 -8.89
N ASP A 37 -19.05 1.71 -9.22
CA ASP A 37 -19.97 0.58 -9.09
C ASP A 37 -20.74 0.39 -10.42
N ASP A 38 -21.73 -0.51 -10.42
CA ASP A 38 -22.58 -0.77 -11.57
C ASP A 38 -23.50 0.41 -11.93
N ASN A 39 -23.71 1.35 -11.00
CA ASN A 39 -24.58 2.52 -11.18
C ASN A 39 -23.80 3.75 -11.71
N GLY A 40 -22.46 3.69 -11.74
CA GLY A 40 -21.64 4.73 -12.35
C GLY A 40 -20.32 4.97 -11.62
N VAL A 41 -19.74 6.15 -11.86
CA VAL A 41 -18.46 6.57 -11.27
C VAL A 41 -18.70 7.83 -10.43
N ARG A 42 -18.29 7.76 -9.15
CA ARG A 42 -18.23 8.89 -8.22
C ARG A 42 -16.78 9.37 -8.14
N VAL A 43 -16.55 10.64 -8.46
CA VAL A 43 -15.22 11.28 -8.39
C VAL A 43 -15.21 12.26 -7.22
N GLY A 44 -14.22 12.13 -6.34
CA GLY A 44 -14.09 12.97 -5.16
C GLY A 44 -13.54 14.36 -5.48
N THR A 45 -14.02 15.37 -4.75
CA THR A 45 -13.47 16.74 -4.76
C THR A 45 -13.43 17.28 -3.33
N PRO A 46 -12.46 16.89 -2.47
CA PRO A 46 -11.26 16.09 -2.73
C PRO A 46 -11.40 14.58 -2.48
N LEU A 47 -12.40 14.14 -1.70
CA LEU A 47 -12.68 12.74 -1.37
C LEU A 47 -14.12 12.40 -1.76
N VAL A 48 -14.43 11.12 -1.93
CA VAL A 48 -15.79 10.61 -2.10
C VAL A 48 -16.41 10.39 -0.72
N GLU A 49 -17.45 11.14 -0.40
CA GLU A 49 -18.15 11.00 0.88
C GLU A 49 -18.91 9.67 0.97
N GLY A 50 -19.00 9.10 2.17
CA GLY A 50 -19.77 7.89 2.45
C GLY A 50 -19.15 6.59 1.91
N VAL A 51 -17.92 6.62 1.40
CA VAL A 51 -17.20 5.43 0.94
C VAL A 51 -16.03 5.12 1.88
N SER A 52 -15.90 3.87 2.31
CA SER A 52 -14.78 3.39 3.12
C SER A 52 -14.35 2.00 2.67
N VAL A 53 -13.05 1.74 2.72
CA VAL A 53 -12.46 0.44 2.39
C VAL A 53 -12.00 -0.24 3.67
N GLN A 54 -12.50 -1.44 3.93
CA GLN A 54 -12.10 -2.27 5.06
C GLN A 54 -11.20 -3.39 4.59
N GLY A 55 -10.10 -3.60 5.29
CA GLY A 55 -9.20 -4.72 5.04
C GLY A 55 -8.57 -5.26 6.31
N THR A 56 -7.95 -6.42 6.19
CA THR A 56 -7.25 -7.12 7.27
C THR A 56 -5.77 -7.20 6.96
N VAL A 57 -4.93 -6.89 7.94
CA VAL A 57 -3.48 -7.04 7.84
C VAL A 57 -3.14 -8.52 7.86
N LEU A 58 -2.55 -9.03 6.78
CA LEU A 58 -2.14 -10.42 6.68
C LEU A 58 -0.77 -10.66 7.32
N GLU A 59 0.23 -9.85 6.95
CA GLU A 59 1.59 -10.01 7.45
C GLU A 59 2.41 -8.72 7.39
N GLN A 60 3.40 -8.63 8.27
CA GLN A 60 4.43 -7.59 8.28
C GLN A 60 5.73 -8.14 7.67
N ALA A 61 5.92 -7.88 6.37
CA ALA A 61 6.96 -8.53 5.57
C ALA A 61 8.12 -7.58 5.22
N ARG A 62 9.18 -8.18 4.67
CA ARG A 62 10.31 -7.44 4.08
C ARG A 62 10.49 -7.84 2.63
N THR A 63 10.62 -6.85 1.75
CA THR A 63 10.85 -7.10 0.31
C THR A 63 12.14 -7.88 0.06
N ARG A 64 12.28 -8.38 -1.17
CA ARG A 64 13.53 -9.01 -1.62
C ARG A 64 14.70 -8.03 -1.44
N LYS A 65 15.88 -8.57 -1.13
CA LYS A 65 17.09 -7.78 -0.94
C LYS A 65 17.49 -7.10 -2.25
N ILE A 66 17.62 -5.79 -2.21
CA ILE A 66 18.19 -4.97 -3.29
C ILE A 66 19.62 -4.64 -2.89
N LEU A 67 20.55 -4.72 -3.84
CA LEU A 67 21.95 -4.36 -3.63
C LEU A 67 22.24 -3.01 -4.26
N VAL A 68 22.65 -2.04 -3.45
CA VAL A 68 23.09 -0.72 -3.88
C VAL A 68 24.62 -0.75 -3.94
N PHE A 69 25.16 -0.72 -5.15
CA PHE A 69 26.60 -0.67 -5.39
C PHE A 69 27.02 0.73 -5.83
N LYS A 70 28.02 1.31 -5.15
CA LYS A 70 28.62 2.60 -5.49
C LYS A 70 30.09 2.39 -5.82
N PHE A 71 30.54 2.89 -6.97
CA PHE A 71 31.94 2.74 -7.44
C PHE A 71 32.44 4.02 -8.10
N LYS A 72 33.70 4.38 -7.84
CA LYS A 72 34.41 5.44 -8.58
C LYS A 72 35.74 4.90 -9.09
N ARG A 73 35.90 4.91 -10.41
CA ARG A 73 37.10 4.39 -11.11
C ARG A 73 38.35 5.15 -10.66
N ARG A 74 39.47 4.44 -10.45
CA ARG A 74 40.80 5.00 -10.09
C ARG A 74 40.84 5.82 -8.78
N LYS A 75 39.79 5.79 -7.95
CA LYS A 75 39.73 6.49 -6.66
C LYS A 75 39.72 5.55 -5.45
N ASN A 76 40.02 4.26 -5.67
CA ASN A 76 39.93 3.20 -4.66
C ASN A 76 38.61 3.24 -3.84
N TYR A 77 37.51 3.65 -4.49
CA TYR A 77 36.21 3.81 -3.85
C TYR A 77 35.23 2.79 -4.43
N LYS A 78 34.83 1.85 -3.57
CA LYS A 78 33.74 0.89 -3.81
C LYS A 78 32.98 0.66 -2.51
N ARG A 79 31.65 0.64 -2.58
CA ARG A 79 30.74 0.34 -1.46
C ARG A 79 29.60 -0.54 -1.96
N LEU A 80 29.22 -1.52 -1.17
CA LEU A 80 28.07 -2.39 -1.43
C LEU A 80 27.18 -2.38 -0.18
N GLN A 81 25.91 -2.04 -0.33
CA GLN A 81 24.93 -2.02 0.75
C GLN A 81 23.69 -2.81 0.33
N GLY A 82 23.16 -3.63 1.24
CA GLY A 82 21.85 -4.24 1.07
C GLY A 82 20.74 -3.32 1.58
N HIS A 83 19.62 -3.26 0.87
CA HIS A 83 18.36 -2.68 1.34
C HIS A 83 17.25 -3.72 1.29
N ARG A 84 16.36 -3.71 2.28
CA ARG A 84 15.11 -4.47 2.30
C ARG A 84 14.03 -3.59 2.89
N GLN A 85 13.07 -3.20 2.06
CA GLN A 85 11.96 -2.35 2.46
C GLN A 85 11.00 -3.14 3.36
N GLN A 86 10.53 -2.52 4.44
CA GLN A 86 9.45 -3.05 5.27
C GLN A 86 8.12 -2.73 4.57
N ILE A 87 7.26 -3.74 4.45
CA ILE A 87 5.95 -3.63 3.79
C ILE A 87 4.91 -4.32 4.66
N THR A 88 3.66 -3.88 4.53
CA THR A 88 2.52 -4.52 5.16
C THR A 88 1.64 -5.12 4.07
N LYS A 89 1.33 -6.42 4.15
CA LYS A 89 0.36 -7.03 3.27
C LYS A 89 -1.03 -6.91 3.87
N VAL A 90 -1.97 -6.42 3.08
CA VAL A 90 -3.36 -6.21 3.49
C VAL A 90 -4.25 -6.91 2.47
N ARG A 91 -5.27 -7.63 2.95
CA ARG A 91 -6.36 -8.11 2.12
C ARG A 91 -7.54 -7.16 2.25
N ILE A 92 -8.16 -6.81 1.12
CA ILE A 92 -9.39 -6.02 1.15
C ILE A 92 -10.57 -6.94 1.42
N ASP A 93 -11.28 -6.70 2.50
CA ASP A 93 -12.41 -7.54 2.92
C ASP A 93 -13.73 -7.01 2.38
N LYS A 94 -13.92 -5.68 2.42
CA LYS A 94 -15.16 -5.05 1.99
C LYS A 94 -14.99 -3.59 1.63
N ILE A 95 -15.64 -3.16 0.55
CA ILE A 95 -15.81 -1.76 0.19
C ILE A 95 -17.23 -1.35 0.57
N LYS A 96 -17.35 -0.46 1.55
CA LYS A 96 -18.64 0.09 1.98
C LYS A 96 -18.92 1.36 1.20
N ALA A 97 -20.09 1.43 0.58
CA ALA A 97 -20.63 2.64 0.01
C ALA A 97 -22.01 2.91 0.63
N ALA A 98 -22.19 4.11 1.16
CA ALA A 98 -23.50 4.66 1.51
C ALA A 98 -24.22 5.20 0.27
#